data_AF-A0A1V9ZH37-F1
#
_entry.id   AF-A0A1V9ZH37-F1
#
_cell.length_a   1.000
_cell.length_b   1.000
_cell.length_c   1.000
_cell.angle_alpha   90.00
_cell.angle_beta   90.00
_cell.angle_gamma   90.00
#
_symmetry.space_group_name_H-M   'P 1'
#
loop_
_entity.id
_entity.type
_entity.pdbx_description
1 polymer ?
#
loop_
_entity_poly.entity_id
_entity_poly.type
_entity_poly.pdbx_seq_one_letter_code
_entity_poly.pdbx_strand_id
1 'polypeptide(L)'
;MAVVDQHVPFYKLPSGLPAPGEACGRIKPGDILIGLNHRDVRSESFEATVEALRNAETGVVTLRFKSPAYLPLIDIDTSDATDDLADRLRSLEALAETLTADLEREKKCRALADKKAHLYREEVLRLSQENVDLRVAVARAGTAQRTSDEFLACTQLML
;
A
#
# COMPACT_ATOMS: atom_id res chain seq x y z
N MET A 1 7.89 15.86 23.61
CA MET A 1 6.97 14.81 24.09
C MET A 1 7.73 13.50 24.27
N ALA A 2 7.71 12.94 25.48
CA ALA A 2 8.37 11.68 25.80
C ALA A 2 7.35 10.54 25.84
N VAL A 3 7.63 9.47 25.09
CA VAL A 3 6.75 8.31 24.92
C VAL A 3 7.54 7.05 25.29
N VAL A 4 6.90 6.11 25.96
CA VAL A 4 7.49 4.78 26.24
C VAL A 4 7.56 4.01 24.93
N ASP A 5 8.76 3.57 24.56
CA ASP A 5 9.02 2.86 23.32
C ASP A 5 8.23 1.53 23.25
N GLN A 6 7.68 1.21 22.08
CA GLN A 6 6.87 0.01 21.82
C GLN A 6 7.69 -1.19 21.35
N HIS A 7 8.91 -0.96 20.89
CA HIS A 7 9.77 -1.95 20.26
C HIS A 7 10.97 -2.34 21.12
N VAL A 8 11.26 -1.55 22.15
CA VAL A 8 12.38 -1.79 23.06
C VAL A 8 11.84 -2.38 24.38
N PRO A 9 12.28 -3.57 24.79
CA PRO A 9 11.90 -4.12 26.09
C PRO A 9 12.45 -3.26 27.22
N PHE A 10 11.77 -3.26 28.37
CA PHE A 10 12.28 -2.56 29.55
C PHE A 10 13.68 -3.03 29.91
N TYR A 11 14.54 -2.06 30.26
CA TYR A 11 15.91 -2.35 30.66
C TYR A 11 15.93 -3.08 32.00
N LYS A 12 16.71 -4.15 32.09
CA LYS A 12 16.94 -4.89 33.33
C LYS A 12 18.18 -4.37 34.04
N LEU A 13 18.11 -4.25 35.37
CA LEU A 13 19.26 -3.85 36.18
C LEU A 13 20.39 -4.89 36.05
N PRO A 14 21.66 -4.53 36.34
CA PRO A 14 22.79 -5.48 36.32
C PRO A 14 22.58 -6.71 37.22
N SER A 15 21.71 -6.60 38.23
CA SER A 15 21.27 -7.69 39.10
C SER A 15 20.27 -8.66 38.46
N GLY A 16 19.79 -8.39 37.25
CA GLY A 16 18.74 -9.13 36.55
C GLY A 16 17.32 -8.77 36.97
N LEU A 17 17.16 -7.88 37.97
CA LEU A 17 15.86 -7.43 38.45
C LEU A 17 15.23 -6.38 37.51
N PRO A 18 13.88 -6.30 37.47
CA PRO A 18 13.19 -5.25 36.71
C PRO A 18 13.59 -3.86 37.22
N ALA A 19 13.73 -2.90 36.31
CA ALA A 19 13.95 -1.51 36.69
C ALA A 19 12.73 -0.95 37.45
N PRO A 20 12.87 0.09 38.29
CA PRO A 20 11.77 0.63 39.10
C PRO A 20 10.50 0.97 38.31
N GLY A 21 10.66 1.45 37.07
CA GLY A 21 9.54 1.74 36.16
C GLY A 21 8.80 0.48 35.67
N GLU A 22 9.50 -0.62 35.44
CA GLU A 22 8.88 -1.90 35.10
C GLU A 22 8.28 -2.57 36.35
N ALA A 23 9.00 -2.53 37.47
CA ALA A 23 8.58 -3.12 38.74
C ALA A 23 7.29 -2.51 39.31
N CYS A 24 6.96 -1.25 38.95
CA CYS A 24 5.70 -0.64 39.36
C CYS A 24 4.47 -1.24 38.67
N GLY A 25 4.64 -1.95 37.54
CA GLY A 25 3.58 -2.64 36.81
C GLY A 25 2.52 -1.73 36.18
N ARG A 26 2.68 -0.41 36.24
CA ARG A 26 1.68 0.58 35.80
C ARG A 26 1.98 1.23 34.46
N ILE A 27 3.24 1.23 34.04
CA ILE A 27 3.70 1.88 32.81
C ILE A 27 3.67 0.86 31.68
N LYS A 28 3.02 1.19 30.57
CA LYS A 28 2.91 0.33 29.38
C LYS A 28 3.65 0.94 28.19
N PRO A 29 4.16 0.10 27.26
CA PRO A 29 4.67 0.58 25.99
C PRO A 29 3.63 1.45 25.26
N GLY A 30 4.05 2.61 24.77
CA GLY A 30 3.19 3.62 24.17
C GLY A 30 2.68 4.71 25.13
N ASP A 31 2.77 4.53 26.45
CA ASP A 31 2.36 5.55 27.41
C ASP A 31 3.13 6.87 27.21
N ILE A 32 2.43 7.99 27.36
CA ILE A 32 2.99 9.33 27.17
C ILE A 32 3.25 9.95 28.54
N LEU A 33 4.50 10.34 28.82
CA LEU A 33 4.83 11.05 30.05
C LEU A 33 4.28 12.48 29.99
N ILE A 34 3.39 12.81 30.92
CA ILE A 34 2.71 14.12 30.99
C ILE A 34 3.13 14.94 32.21
N GLY A 35 3.73 14.33 33.23
CA GLY A 35 4.18 15.07 34.40
C GLY A 35 5.24 14.34 35.21
N LEU A 36 6.10 15.13 35.84
CA LEU A 36 7.19 14.70 36.69
C LEU A 36 7.10 15.49 38.00
N ASN A 37 6.84 14.81 39.11
CA ASN A 37 6.53 15.39 40.40
C ASN A 37 5.43 16.47 40.30
N HIS A 38 5.77 17.72 40.60
CA HIS A 38 4.87 18.88 40.54
C HIS A 38 4.98 19.66 39.22
N ARG A 39 5.74 19.17 38.23
CA ARG A 39 5.99 19.81 36.93
C ARG A 39 5.19 19.12 35.82
N ASP A 40 4.61 19.92 34.94
CA ASP A 40 4.00 19.47 33.69
C ASP A 40 5.05 19.49 32.58
N VAL A 41 5.21 18.37 31.86
CA VAL A 41 6.26 18.19 30.84
C VAL A 41 5.68 18.05 29.43
N ARG A 42 4.38 18.28 29.25
CA ARG A 42 3.70 18.12 27.94
C ARG A 42 4.29 18.99 26.83
N SER A 43 4.71 20.21 27.17
CA SER A 43 5.28 21.18 26.23
C SER A 43 6.80 21.04 26.05
N GLU A 44 7.45 20.12 26.75
CA GLU A 44 8.90 19.99 26.74
C GLU A 44 9.41 19.11 25.60
N SER A 45 10.61 19.42 25.13
CA SER A 45 11.34 18.54 24.21
C SER A 45 11.69 17.24 24.90
N PHE A 46 11.86 16.17 24.12
CA PHE A 46 12.27 14.87 24.65
C PHE A 46 13.55 14.96 25.48
N GLU A 47 14.55 15.69 24.97
CA GLU A 47 15.83 15.89 25.63
C GLU A 47 15.69 16.60 26.98
N ALA A 48 14.92 17.70 27.03
CA ALA A 48 14.67 18.43 28.28
C ALA A 48 13.95 17.56 29.32
N THR A 49 13.00 16.73 28.89
CA THR A 49 12.32 15.77 29.78
C THR A 49 13.27 14.70 30.32
N VAL A 50 14.18 14.17 29.48
CA VAL A 50 15.20 13.20 29.90
C VAL A 50 16.18 13.84 30.89
N GLU A 51 16.60 15.07 30.64
CA GLU A 51 17.48 15.80 31.55
C GLU A 51 16.79 16.07 32.89
N ALA A 52 15.51 16.45 32.89
CA ALA A 52 14.71 16.60 34.10
C ALA A 52 14.58 15.27 34.89
N LEU A 53 14.45 14.13 34.20
CA LEU A 53 14.45 12.80 34.83
C LEU A 53 15.81 12.44 35.43
N ARG A 54 16.92 12.77 34.74
CA ARG A 54 18.28 12.52 35.24
C ARG A 54 18.63 13.37 36.44
N ASN A 55 18.14 14.61 36.47
CA ASN A 55 18.38 15.57 37.54
C ASN A 55 17.31 15.49 38.66
N ALA A 56 16.39 14.53 38.59
CA ALA A 56 15.42 14.30 39.65
C ALA A 56 16.12 13.87 40.94
N GLU A 57 15.64 14.38 42.08
CA GLU A 57 16.19 14.03 43.40
C GLU A 57 16.17 12.52 43.63
N THR A 58 17.26 11.99 44.20
CA THR A 58 17.36 10.58 44.53
C THR A 58 16.37 10.25 45.65
N GLY A 59 15.36 9.43 45.36
CA GLY A 59 14.29 9.12 46.29
C GLY A 59 13.01 8.73 45.59
N VAL A 60 11.87 9.13 46.16
CA VAL A 60 10.55 8.85 45.59
C VAL A 60 10.21 9.89 44.52
N VAL A 61 10.10 9.45 43.26
CA VAL A 61 9.70 10.28 42.13
C VAL A 61 8.28 9.91 41.70
N THR A 62 7.41 10.90 41.53
CA THR A 62 6.05 10.71 41.04
C THR A 62 5.96 11.02 39.55
N LEU A 63 5.71 10.01 38.73
CA LEU A 63 5.50 10.18 37.29
C LEU A 63 4.02 10.06 36.95
N ARG A 64 3.53 10.94 36.07
CA ARG A 64 2.17 10.88 35.54
C ARG A 64 2.23 10.55 34.06
N PHE A 65 1.54 9.49 33.66
CA PHE A 65 1.41 9.05 32.29
C PHE A 65 -0.01 9.21 31.79
N LYS A 66 -0.13 9.45 30.48
CA LYS A 66 -1.37 9.34 29.74
C LYS A 66 -1.24 8.14 28.82
N SER A 67 -2.09 7.13 29.01
CA SER A 67 -2.21 6.05 28.04
C SER A 67 -2.72 6.65 26.73
N PRO A 68 -2.05 6.41 25.59
CA PRO A 68 -2.63 6.70 24.29
C PRO A 68 -4.00 6.01 24.21
N ALA A 69 -4.97 6.67 23.57
CA ALA A 69 -6.30 6.12 23.37
C ALA A 69 -6.24 4.99 22.33
N TYR A 70 -5.56 3.89 22.67
CA TYR A 70 -5.84 2.61 22.07
C TYR A 70 -7.10 2.12 22.77
N LEU A 71 -8.08 1.71 21.97
CA LEU A 71 -9.30 1.07 22.45
C LEU A 71 -8.91 0.12 23.60
N PRO A 72 -9.52 0.23 24.80
CA PRO A 72 -9.22 -0.72 25.86
C PRO A 72 -9.40 -2.11 25.27
N LEU A 73 -8.43 -3.01 25.45
CA LEU A 73 -8.75 -4.44 25.46
C LEU A 73 -9.72 -4.59 26.63
N ILE A 74 -11.02 -4.48 26.33
CA ILE A 74 -12.06 -4.71 27.30
C ILE A 74 -12.05 -6.22 27.50
N ASP A 75 -11.66 -6.67 28.69
CA ASP A 75 -12.11 -7.96 29.19
C ASP A 75 -13.62 -7.80 29.42
N ILE A 76 -14.41 -7.97 28.36
CA ILE A 76 -15.86 -8.01 28.46
C ILE A 76 -16.18 -9.35 29.11
N ASP A 77 -16.99 -9.37 30.16
CA ASP A 77 -17.64 -10.60 30.60
C ASP A 77 -18.56 -11.08 29.47
N THR A 78 -17.99 -11.92 28.62
CA THR A 78 -18.50 -12.38 27.34
C THR A 78 -19.40 -13.61 27.50
N SER A 79 -20.66 -13.43 27.90
CA SER A 79 -21.62 -14.54 27.83
C SER A 79 -22.86 -14.27 26.98
N ASP A 80 -23.32 -13.02 26.83
CA ASP A 80 -24.54 -12.72 26.07
C ASP A 80 -24.34 -11.75 24.87
N ALA A 81 -23.34 -10.86 24.91
CA ALA A 81 -23.05 -9.92 23.82
C ALA A 81 -22.07 -10.46 22.76
N THR A 82 -21.57 -11.69 22.96
CA THR A 82 -20.57 -12.30 22.07
C THR A 82 -21.14 -12.92 20.83
N ASP A 83 -22.35 -13.46 20.90
CA ASP A 83 -22.90 -14.22 19.76
C ASP A 83 -23.22 -13.28 18.59
N ASP A 84 -23.82 -12.10 18.84
CA ASP A 84 -24.06 -11.08 17.80
C ASP A 84 -22.73 -10.53 17.22
N LEU A 85 -21.71 -10.35 18.06
CA LEU A 85 -20.40 -9.91 17.59
C LEU A 85 -19.69 -10.98 16.76
N ALA A 86 -19.76 -12.25 17.19
CA ALA A 86 -19.20 -13.39 16.48
C ALA A 86 -19.90 -13.62 15.14
N ASP A 87 -21.22 -13.45 15.07
CA ASP A 87 -21.99 -13.51 13.82
C ASP A 87 -21.60 -12.40 12.85
N ARG A 88 -21.41 -11.17 13.35
CA ARG A 88 -20.93 -10.05 12.53
C ARG A 88 -19.52 -10.28 12.01
N LEU A 89 -18.62 -10.81 12.84
CA LEU A 89 -17.26 -11.16 12.42
C LEU A 89 -17.28 -12.22 11.31
N ARG A 90 -18.05 -13.31 11.47
CA ARG A 90 -18.23 -14.34 10.43
C ARG A 90 -18.80 -13.77 9.14
N SER A 91 -19.77 -12.85 9.24
CA SER A 91 -20.35 -12.17 8.07
C SER A 91 -19.32 -11.30 7.34
N LEU A 92 -18.47 -10.57 8.08
CA LEU A 92 -17.39 -9.77 7.50
C LEU A 92 -16.30 -10.62 6.86
N GLU A 93 -15.93 -11.74 7.49
CA GLU A 93 -14.97 -12.70 6.91
C GLU A 93 -15.50 -13.29 5.60
N ALA A 94 -16.77 -13.73 5.58
CA ALA A 94 -17.42 -14.22 4.37
C ALA A 94 -17.47 -13.14 3.26
N LEU A 95 -17.75 -11.89 3.63
CA LEU A 95 -17.73 -10.77 2.67
C LEU A 95 -16.31 -10.47 2.16
N ALA A 96 -15.29 -10.60 3.01
CA ALA A 96 -13.90 -10.43 2.58
C ALA A 96 -13.50 -11.52 1.58
N GLU A 97 -13.89 -12.77 1.83
CA GLU A 97 -13.66 -13.88 0.91
C GLU A 97 -14.33 -13.65 -0.45
N THR A 98 -15.59 -13.19 -0.48
CA THR A 98 -16.27 -12.89 -1.75
C THR A 98 -15.60 -11.75 -2.51
N LEU A 99 -15.24 -10.66 -1.82
CA LEU A 99 -14.55 -9.52 -2.44
C LEU A 99 -13.17 -9.91 -2.99
N THR A 100 -12.43 -10.78 -2.31
CA THR A 100 -11.14 -11.26 -2.84
C THR A 100 -11.31 -12.11 -4.10
N ALA A 101 -12.35 -12.96 -4.15
CA ALA A 101 -12.67 -13.73 -5.34
C ALA A 101 -13.07 -12.83 -6.53
N ASP A 102 -13.88 -11.80 -6.27
CA ASP A 102 -14.30 -10.83 -7.29
C ASP A 102 -13.13 -10.01 -7.82
N LEU A 103 -12.23 -9.56 -6.94
CA LEU A 103 -11.02 -8.84 -7.32
C LEU A 103 -10.07 -9.71 -8.17
N GLU A 104 -9.92 -10.99 -7.83
CA GLU A 104 -9.15 -11.93 -8.66
C GLU A 104 -9.79 -12.16 -10.03
N ARG A 105 -11.13 -12.22 -10.10
CA ARG A 105 -11.86 -12.28 -11.37
C ARG A 105 -11.63 -11.01 -12.19
N GLU A 106 -11.73 -9.83 -11.57
CA GLU A 106 -11.53 -8.55 -12.24
C GLU A 106 -10.11 -8.44 -12.82
N LYS A 107 -9.08 -8.81 -12.04
CA LYS A 107 -7.69 -8.86 -12.52
C LYS A 107 -7.54 -9.75 -13.76
N LYS A 108 -8.15 -10.94 -13.77
CA LYS A 108 -8.12 -11.84 -14.93
C LYS A 108 -8.82 -11.23 -16.14
N CYS A 109 -9.99 -10.65 -15.95
CA CYS A 109 -10.73 -9.96 -17.01
C CYS A 109 -9.93 -8.80 -17.60
N ARG A 110 -9.27 -8.01 -16.75
CA ARG A 110 -8.41 -6.90 -17.17
C ARG A 110 -7.21 -7.37 -17.97
N ALA A 111 -6.51 -8.41 -17.51
CA ALA A 111 -5.37 -8.98 -18.23
C ALA A 111 -5.77 -9.49 -19.63
N LEU A 112 -6.95 -10.11 -19.74
CA LEU A 112 -7.49 -10.55 -21.04
C LEU A 112 -7.83 -9.35 -21.94
N ALA A 113 -8.43 -8.29 -21.40
CA ALA A 113 -8.73 -7.07 -22.15
C ALA A 113 -7.46 -6.38 -22.65
N ASP A 114 -6.42 -6.28 -21.82
CA ASP A 114 -5.13 -5.70 -22.18
C ASP A 114 -4.44 -6.52 -23.27
N LYS A 115 -4.42 -7.85 -23.14
CA LYS A 115 -3.90 -8.75 -24.18
C LYS A 115 -4.69 -8.64 -25.48
N LYS A 116 -6.02 -8.56 -25.39
CA LYS A 116 -6.89 -8.35 -26.55
C LYS A 116 -6.52 -7.04 -27.25
N ALA A 117 -6.46 -5.93 -26.52
CA ALA A 117 -6.12 -4.61 -27.07
C ALA A 117 -4.73 -4.60 -27.73
N HIS A 118 -3.75 -5.30 -27.17
CA HIS A 118 -2.43 -5.46 -27.77
C HIS A 118 -2.49 -6.16 -29.13
N LEU A 119 -3.12 -7.33 -29.19
CA LEU A 119 -3.24 -8.11 -30.42
C LEU A 119 -4.00 -7.34 -31.51
N TYR A 120 -5.08 -6.64 -31.16
CA TYR A 120 -5.79 -5.80 -32.13
C TYR A 120 -4.90 -4.68 -32.67
N ARG A 121 -4.09 -4.05 -31.82
CA ARG A 121 -3.18 -2.98 -32.24
C ARG A 121 -2.12 -3.49 -33.20
N GLU A 122 -1.50 -4.63 -32.89
CA GLU A 122 -0.50 -5.27 -33.76
C GLU A 122 -1.12 -5.65 -35.11
N GLU A 123 -2.31 -6.23 -35.08
CA GLU A 123 -3.02 -6.65 -36.29
C GLU A 123 -3.37 -5.47 -37.20
N VAL A 124 -3.83 -4.35 -36.63
CA VAL A 124 -4.10 -3.11 -37.38
C VAL A 124 -2.83 -2.56 -38.02
N LEU A 125 -1.70 -2.55 -37.29
CA LEU A 125 -0.42 -2.11 -37.84
C LEU A 125 0.05 -3.00 -38.99
N ARG A 126 -0.06 -4.32 -38.83
CA ARG A 126 0.29 -5.29 -39.87
C ARG A 126 -0.55 -5.09 -41.12
N LEU A 127 -1.87 -5.03 -40.98
CA LEU A 127 -2.77 -4.79 -42.11
C LEU A 127 -2.54 -3.42 -42.74
N SER A 128 -2.19 -2.40 -41.97
CA SER A 128 -1.82 -1.09 -42.52
C SER A 128 -0.57 -1.17 -43.38
N GLN A 129 0.46 -1.90 -42.94
CA GLN A 129 1.69 -2.09 -43.70
C GLN A 129 1.40 -2.85 -45.01
N GLU A 130 0.66 -3.96 -44.92
CA GLU A 130 0.25 -4.74 -46.09
C GLU A 130 -0.54 -3.90 -47.09
N ASN A 131 -1.47 -3.05 -46.62
CA ASN A 131 -2.19 -2.12 -47.48
C ASN A 131 -1.28 -1.12 -48.20
N VAL A 132 -0.24 -0.61 -47.53
CA VAL A 132 0.74 0.29 -48.14
C VAL A 132 1.52 -0.46 -49.22
N ASP A 133 2.01 -1.66 -48.91
CA ASP A 133 2.80 -2.47 -49.85
C ASP A 133 1.98 -2.84 -51.11
N LEU A 134 0.72 -3.23 -50.92
CA LEU A 134 -0.21 -3.51 -52.01
C LEU A 134 -0.47 -2.27 -52.88
N ARG A 135 -0.66 -1.09 -52.27
CA ARG A 135 -0.85 0.16 -53.02
C ARG A 135 0.39 0.50 -53.86
N VAL A 136 1.59 0.29 -53.32
CA VAL A 136 2.85 0.48 -54.05
C VAL A 136 2.96 -0.52 -55.21
N ALA A 137 2.63 -1.79 -54.97
CA ALA A 137 2.66 -2.82 -56.01
C ALA A 137 1.68 -2.53 -57.15
N VAL A 138 0.45 -2.13 -56.84
CA VAL A 138 -0.57 -1.72 -57.82
C VAL A 138 -0.11 -0.51 -58.61
N ALA A 139 0.48 0.51 -57.96
CA ALA A 139 1.02 1.67 -58.65
C ALA A 139 2.14 1.28 -59.64
N ARG A 140 3.07 0.41 -59.24
CA ARG A 140 4.15 -0.11 -60.10
C ARG A 140 3.62 -0.90 -61.30
N ALA A 141 2.68 -1.81 -61.07
CA ALA A 141 2.04 -2.58 -62.13
C ALA A 141 1.30 -1.66 -63.11
N GLY A 142 0.57 -0.66 -62.60
CA GLY A 142 -0.10 0.35 -63.42
C GLY A 142 0.86 1.17 -64.28
N THR A 143 2.03 1.56 -63.75
CA THR A 143 3.05 2.24 -64.55
C THR A 143 3.64 1.33 -65.63
N ALA A 144 3.93 0.07 -65.32
CA ALA A 144 4.47 -0.89 -66.29
C ALA A 144 3.48 -1.16 -67.43
N GLN A 145 2.19 -1.30 -67.09
CA GLN A 145 1.11 -1.47 -68.07
C GLN A 145 1.03 -0.26 -69.01
N ARG A 146 1.00 0.96 -68.45
CA ARG A 146 0.97 2.21 -69.25
C ARG A 146 2.17 2.31 -70.19
N THR A 147 3.38 2.01 -69.72
CA THR A 147 4.57 2.03 -70.59
C THR A 147 4.50 0.99 -71.71
N SER A 148 3.92 -0.19 -71.44
CA SER A 148 3.70 -1.21 -72.47
C SER A 148 2.65 -0.76 -73.49
N ASP A 149 1.56 -0.16 -73.03
CA ASP A 149 0.48 0.35 -73.88
C ASP A 149 0.98 1.52 -74.77
N GLU A 150 1.76 2.45 -74.21
CA GLU A 150 2.40 3.54 -74.95
C GLU A 150 3.36 3.03 -76.03
N PHE A 151 4.17 2.01 -75.70
CA PHE A 151 5.08 1.38 -76.66
C PHE A 151 4.30 0.76 -77.83
N LEU A 152 3.25 -0.02 -77.53
CA LEU A 152 2.40 -0.63 -78.56
C LEU A 152 1.74 0.42 -79.45
N ALA A 153 1.21 1.50 -78.87
CA ALA A 153 0.59 2.59 -79.61
C ALA A 153 1.58 3.30 -80.57
N CYS A 154 2.83 3.55 -80.13
CA CYS A 154 3.85 4.14 -81.00
C CYS A 154 4.24 3.21 -82.15
N THR A 155 4.34 1.91 -81.91
CA THR A 155 4.67 0.94 -82.96
C THR A 155 3.57 0.80 -84.02
N GLN A 156 2.30 0.91 -83.63
CA GLN A 156 1.17 0.88 -84.57
C GLN A 156 1.05 2.13 -85.44
N LEU A 157 1.61 3.27 -85.00
CA LEU A 157 1.66 4.51 -85.79
C LEU A 157 2.81 4.54 -86.80
N MET A 158 3.75 3.58 -86.75
CA MET A 158 4.93 3.51 -87.64
C MET A 158 4.83 2.44 -88.74
N LEU A 159 3.68 1.77 -88.87
CA LEU A 159 3.35 0.80 -89.92
C LEU A 159 2.19 1.34 -90.77
#